data_AF-A0A552AZ69-F1
#
_entry.id   AF-A0A552AZ69-F1
#
_cell.length_a   1.000
_cell.length_b   1.000
_cell.length_c   1.000
_cell.angle_alpha   90.00
_cell.angle_beta   90.00
_cell.angle_gamma   90.00
#
_symmetry.space_group_name_H-M   'P 1'
#
loop_
_entity.id
_entity.type
_entity.pdbx_description
1 polymer ?
#
loop_
_entity_poly.entity_id
_entity_poly.type
_entity_poly.pdbx_seq_one_letter_code
_entity_poly.pdbx_strand_id
1 'polypeptide(L)'
;NLAASTAILAGLVLKKDIIQRLLRKDIMKESVIYQEIWSEGLQEGRQEGRQEGRQEGRQEGEANLVLRQLNRRIGDIYPELLPNIRSLDLEQLENLGEALLDFQSLQDLEQWLENCRAS
;
A
#
# COMPACT_ATOMS: atom_id res chain seq x y z
N ASN A 1 37.12 4.62 -0.65
CA ASN A 1 36.47 4.61 -1.97
C ASN A 1 36.27 6.06 -2.40
N LEU A 2 36.92 6.53 -3.46
CA LEU A 2 37.00 7.97 -3.82
C LEU A 2 35.62 8.62 -3.92
N ALA A 3 34.64 7.92 -4.50
CA ALA A 3 33.25 8.38 -4.63
C ALA A 3 32.57 8.64 -3.28
N ALA A 4 32.77 7.78 -2.28
CA ALA A 4 32.21 7.95 -0.94
C ALA A 4 32.87 9.14 -0.20
N SER A 5 34.18 9.33 -0.37
CA SER A 5 34.92 10.45 0.20
C SER A 5 34.49 11.80 -0.40
N THR A 6 34.21 11.85 -1.71
CA THR A 6 33.71 13.05 -2.40
C THR A 6 32.27 13.39 -2.01
N ALA A 7 31.38 12.39 -1.89
CA ALA A 7 29.99 12.59 -1.49
C ALA A 7 29.86 13.11 -0.05
N ILE A 8 30.67 12.57 0.89
CA ILE A 8 30.69 13.02 2.29
C ILE A 8 31.24 14.46 2.40
N LEU A 9 32.33 14.79 1.68
CA LEU A 9 32.88 16.15 1.67
C LEU A 9 31.93 17.15 1.00
N ALA A 10 31.24 16.78 -0.07
CA ALA A 10 30.25 17.64 -0.71
C ALA A 10 29.04 17.91 0.19
N GLY A 11 28.55 16.90 0.93
CA GLY A 11 27.45 17.05 1.89
C GLY A 11 27.79 17.91 3.11
N LEU A 12 29.06 17.93 3.54
CA LEU A 12 29.53 18.74 4.67
C LEU A 12 29.93 20.18 4.29
N VAL A 13 30.32 20.44 3.03
CA VAL A 13 30.90 21.72 2.61
C VAL A 13 29.99 22.54 1.68
N LEU A 14 29.11 21.91 0.90
CA LEU A 14 28.34 22.58 -0.15
C LEU A 14 26.85 22.69 0.19
N LYS A 15 26.34 23.93 0.20
CA LYS A 15 24.91 24.22 0.30
C LYS A 15 24.17 23.74 -0.95
N LYS A 16 22.91 23.31 -0.80
CA LYS A 16 22.03 22.82 -1.88
C LYS A 16 22.03 23.72 -3.11
N ASP A 17 22.07 25.05 -2.92
CA ASP A 17 22.09 26.02 -4.02
C ASP A 17 23.37 25.97 -4.86
N ILE A 18 24.53 25.72 -4.24
CA ILE A 18 25.80 25.62 -4.96
C ILE A 18 25.85 24.30 -5.75
N ILE A 19 25.35 23.22 -5.15
CA ILE A 19 25.23 21.91 -5.82
C ILE A 19 24.35 22.04 -7.06
N GLN A 20 23.20 22.71 -6.96
CA GLN A 20 22.29 22.91 -8.10
C GLN A 20 22.87 23.79 -9.22
N ARG A 21 23.76 24.73 -8.89
CA ARG A 21 24.47 25.56 -9.89
C ARG A 21 25.57 24.78 -10.60
N LEU A 22 26.28 23.90 -9.89
CA LEU A 22 27.37 23.09 -10.44
C LEU A 22 26.85 21.86 -11.21
N LEU A 23 25.85 21.17 -10.66
CA LEU A 23 25.21 19.98 -11.23
C LEU A 23 23.82 20.35 -11.77
N ARG A 24 23.80 21.08 -12.88
CA ARG A 24 22.56 21.47 -13.53
C ARG A 24 21.82 20.23 -14.07
N LYS A 25 20.55 20.08 -13.67
CA LYS A 25 19.74 18.87 -13.90
C LYS A 25 19.57 18.52 -15.37
N ASP A 26 19.38 19.53 -16.22
CA ASP A 26 19.28 19.43 -17.68
C ASP A 26 20.52 18.78 -18.30
N ILE A 27 21.72 19.21 -17.90
CA ILE A 27 22.98 18.61 -18.36
C ILE A 27 23.16 17.22 -17.78
N MET A 28 22.81 17.02 -16.51
CA MET A 28 23.00 15.73 -15.86
C MET A 28 22.12 14.62 -16.42
N LYS A 29 20.93 14.96 -16.91
CA LYS A 29 20.04 14.00 -17.58
C LYS A 29 20.63 13.37 -18.84
N GLU A 30 21.59 14.04 -19.48
CA GLU A 30 22.29 13.52 -20.66
C GLU A 30 23.41 12.53 -20.29
N SER A 31 23.85 12.50 -19.03
CA SER A 31 24.87 11.57 -18.55
C SER A 31 24.36 10.13 -18.54
N VAL A 32 25.18 9.21 -19.05
CA VAL A 32 24.91 7.76 -19.02
C VAL A 32 24.69 7.27 -17.59
N ILE A 33 25.49 7.75 -16.64
CA ILE A 33 25.37 7.38 -15.22
C ILE A 33 24.01 7.82 -14.65
N TYR A 34 23.53 9.01 -15.03
CA TYR A 34 22.22 9.48 -14.59
C TYR A 34 21.09 8.64 -15.19
N GLN A 35 21.19 8.30 -16.47
CA GLN A 35 20.19 7.48 -17.16
C GLN A 35 20.11 6.06 -16.58
N GLU A 36 21.26 5.49 -16.21
CA GLU A 36 21.34 4.18 -15.54
C GLU A 36 20.63 4.24 -14.17
N ILE A 37 21.02 5.17 -13.29
CA ILE A 37 20.39 5.34 -11.97
C ILE A 37 18.88 5.62 -12.11
N TRP A 38 18.48 6.44 -13.07
CA TRP A 38 17.07 6.74 -13.32
C TRP A 38 16.30 5.50 -13.81
N SER A 39 16.91 4.71 -14.68
CA SER A 39 16.33 3.46 -15.19
C SER A 39 16.16 2.43 -14.07
N GLU A 40 17.18 2.26 -13.22
CA GLU A 40 17.11 1.39 -12.03
C GLU A 40 15.98 1.83 -11.10
N GLY A 41 15.94 3.11 -10.70
CA GLY A 41 14.89 3.63 -9.84
C GLY A 41 13.49 3.52 -10.46
N LEU A 42 13.36 3.66 -11.78
CA LEU A 42 12.09 3.44 -12.48
C LEU A 42 11.68 1.96 -12.46
N GLN A 43 12.64 1.04 -12.60
CA GLN A 43 12.37 -0.39 -12.51
C GLN A 43 11.95 -0.79 -11.09
N GLU A 44 12.64 -0.31 -10.07
CA GLU A 44 12.30 -0.52 -8.66
C GLU A 44 10.91 0.04 -8.35
N GLY A 45 10.64 1.31 -8.67
CA GLY A 45 9.32 1.92 -8.44
C GLY A 45 8.18 1.23 -9.19
N ARG A 46 8.44 0.69 -10.40
CA ARG A 46 7.45 -0.14 -11.12
C ARG A 46 7.25 -1.50 -10.47
N GLN A 47 8.24 -2.06 -9.79
CA GLN A 47 8.11 -3.32 -9.08
C GLN A 47 7.34 -3.11 -7.78
N GLU A 48 7.71 -2.12 -6.98
CA GLU A 48 7.03 -1.72 -5.74
C GLU A 48 5.56 -1.39 -6.01
N GLY A 49 5.27 -0.45 -6.93
CA GLY A 49 3.88 -0.10 -7.25
C GLY A 49 3.05 -1.25 -7.81
N ARG A 50 3.67 -2.23 -8.50
CA ARG A 50 2.97 -3.46 -8.92
C ARG A 50 2.71 -4.43 -7.77
N GLN A 51 3.52 -4.42 -6.72
CA GLN A 51 3.32 -5.25 -5.54
C GLN A 51 2.24 -4.63 -4.65
N GLU A 52 2.37 -3.34 -4.33
CA GLU A 52 1.40 -2.57 -3.56
C GLU A 52 0.02 -2.63 -4.21
N GLY A 53 -0.10 -2.28 -5.49
CA GLY A 53 -1.39 -2.31 -6.20
C GLY A 53 -2.00 -3.71 -6.30
N ARG A 54 -1.19 -4.79 -6.29
CA ARG A 54 -1.71 -6.16 -6.22
C ARG A 54 -2.24 -6.50 -4.83
N GLN A 55 -1.59 -6.02 -3.77
CA GLN A 55 -2.02 -6.25 -2.40
C GLN A 55 -3.30 -5.47 -2.10
N GLU A 56 -3.32 -4.16 -2.38
CA GLU A 56 -4.50 -3.31 -2.22
C GLU A 56 -5.68 -3.84 -3.05
N GLY A 57 -5.45 -4.14 -4.32
CA GLY A 57 -6.49 -4.68 -5.20
C GLY A 57 -7.05 -6.04 -4.74
N ARG A 58 -6.22 -6.88 -4.09
CA ARG A 58 -6.69 -8.14 -3.50
C ARG A 58 -7.59 -7.87 -2.29
N GLN A 59 -7.13 -7.03 -1.35
CA GLN A 59 -7.89 -6.69 -0.14
C GLN A 59 -9.22 -6.01 -0.48
N GLU A 60 -9.21 -5.02 -1.38
CA GLU A 60 -10.44 -4.36 -1.83
C GLU A 60 -11.39 -5.31 -2.55
N GLY A 61 -10.85 -6.18 -3.41
CA GLY A 61 -11.62 -7.18 -4.14
C GLY A 61 -12.32 -8.16 -3.19
N GLU A 62 -11.61 -8.60 -2.16
CA GLU A 62 -12.12 -9.52 -1.16
C GLU A 62 -13.16 -8.87 -0.24
N ALA A 63 -12.90 -7.67 0.28
CA ALA A 63 -13.87 -6.91 1.05
C ALA A 63 -15.18 -6.70 0.25
N ASN A 64 -15.08 -6.36 -1.04
CA ASN A 64 -16.24 -6.21 -1.90
C ASN A 64 -16.98 -7.54 -2.15
N LEU A 65 -16.27 -8.67 -2.20
CA LEU A 65 -16.90 -9.99 -2.29
C LEU A 65 -17.64 -10.34 -1.00
N VAL A 66 -16.96 -10.24 0.15
CA VAL A 66 -17.52 -10.49 1.48
C VAL A 66 -18.76 -9.64 1.73
N LEU A 67 -18.71 -8.34 1.45
CA LEU A 67 -19.86 -7.45 1.59
C LEU A 67 -21.07 -7.88 0.74
N ARG A 68 -20.84 -8.33 -0.50
CA ARG A 68 -21.93 -8.85 -1.35
C ARG A 68 -22.51 -10.16 -0.79
N GLN A 69 -21.68 -11.02 -0.22
CA GLN A 69 -22.11 -12.29 0.36
C GLN A 69 -22.88 -12.09 1.67
N LEU A 70 -22.40 -11.21 2.54
CA LEU A 70 -23.12 -10.80 3.75
C LEU A 70 -24.49 -10.22 3.40
N ASN A 71 -24.56 -9.27 2.46
CA ASN A 71 -25.85 -8.71 2.02
C ASN A 71 -26.82 -9.80 1.50
N ARG A 72 -26.30 -10.82 0.82
CA ARG A 72 -27.12 -11.95 0.34
C ARG A 72 -27.55 -12.90 1.45
N ARG A 73 -26.75 -13.06 2.49
CA ARG A 73 -26.96 -14.06 3.55
C ARG A 73 -27.87 -13.56 4.65
N ILE A 74 -27.63 -12.35 5.14
CA ILE A 74 -28.30 -11.77 6.31
C ILE A 74 -29.10 -10.50 5.99
N GLY A 75 -29.15 -10.09 4.72
CA GLY A 75 -29.86 -8.90 4.27
C GLY A 75 -29.00 -7.64 4.35
N ASP A 76 -29.65 -6.48 4.19
CA ASP A 76 -28.95 -5.20 4.05
C ASP A 76 -28.12 -4.86 5.29
N ILE A 77 -26.81 -4.69 5.07
CA ILE A 77 -25.87 -4.23 6.10
C ILE A 77 -25.95 -2.72 6.21
N TYR A 78 -25.98 -2.19 7.43
CA TYR A 78 -26.02 -0.75 7.64
C TYR A 78 -24.76 -0.04 7.10
N PRO A 79 -24.88 1.17 6.52
CA PRO A 79 -23.75 1.92 5.99
C PRO A 79 -22.61 2.15 6.98
N GLU A 80 -22.91 2.21 8.29
CA GLU A 80 -21.93 2.44 9.35
C GLU A 80 -20.99 1.24 9.60
N LEU A 81 -21.39 0.03 9.17
CA LEU A 81 -20.57 -1.18 9.30
C LEU A 81 -19.62 -1.38 8.11
N LEU A 82 -19.91 -0.76 6.96
CA LEU A 82 -19.09 -0.91 5.76
C LEU A 82 -17.63 -0.48 5.94
N PRO A 83 -17.31 0.65 6.60
CA PRO A 83 -15.93 1.04 6.84
C PRO A 83 -15.17 0.03 7.71
N ASN A 84 -15.85 -0.57 8.69
CA ASN A 84 -15.25 -1.55 9.59
C ASN A 84 -14.81 -2.80 8.82
N ILE A 85 -15.65 -3.28 7.90
CA ILE A 85 -15.35 -4.45 7.06
C ILE A 85 -14.25 -4.11 6.06
N ARG A 86 -14.27 -2.90 5.46
CA ARG A 86 -13.23 -2.46 4.51
C ARG A 86 -11.88 -2.21 5.17
N SER A 87 -11.85 -1.93 6.48
CA SER A 87 -10.60 -1.76 7.24
C SER A 87 -9.97 -3.08 7.71
N LEU A 88 -10.67 -4.21 7.56
CA LEU A 88 -10.11 -5.52 7.89
C LEU A 88 -8.94 -5.83 6.97
N ASP A 89 -7.89 -6.43 7.52
CA ASP A 89 -6.80 -6.97 6.71
C ASP A 89 -7.24 -8.21 5.93
N LEU A 90 -6.35 -8.70 5.06
CA LEU A 90 -6.67 -9.82 4.18
C LEU A 90 -7.05 -11.09 4.96
N GLU A 91 -6.32 -11.42 6.02
CA GLU A 91 -6.57 -12.63 6.81
C GLU A 91 -7.91 -12.54 7.56
N GLN A 92 -8.23 -11.37 8.10
CA GLN A 92 -9.52 -11.10 8.73
C GLN A 92 -10.67 -11.20 7.71
N LEU A 93 -10.48 -10.73 6.48
CA LEU A 93 -11.47 -10.86 5.41
C LEU A 93 -11.69 -12.32 5.00
N GLU A 94 -10.61 -13.11 4.87
CA GLU A 94 -10.68 -14.55 4.58
C GLU A 94 -11.46 -15.28 5.68
N ASN A 95 -11.12 -15.02 6.94
CA ASN A 95 -11.81 -15.58 8.11
C ASN A 95 -13.29 -15.18 8.18
N LEU A 96 -13.62 -13.92 7.87
CA LEU A 96 -15.00 -13.46 7.78
C LEU A 96 -15.74 -14.17 6.65
N GLY A 97 -15.05 -14.42 5.52
CA GLY A 97 -15.53 -15.16 4.37
C GLY A 97 -16.02 -16.57 4.70
N GLU A 98 -15.37 -17.24 5.65
CA GLU A 98 -15.79 -18.54 6.17
C GLU A 98 -16.89 -18.40 7.22
N ALA A 99 -16.69 -17.55 8.22
CA ALA A 99 -17.62 -17.38 9.33
C ALA A 99 -19.03 -16.93 8.88
N LEU A 100 -19.10 -16.10 7.83
CA LEU A 100 -20.38 -15.61 7.30
C LEU A 100 -21.30 -16.73 6.81
N LEU A 101 -20.76 -17.91 6.50
CA LEU A 101 -21.55 -19.06 6.05
C LEU A 101 -22.43 -19.65 7.16
N ASP A 102 -22.13 -19.33 8.43
CA ASP A 102 -22.89 -19.76 9.60
C ASP A 102 -23.80 -18.65 10.15
N PHE A 103 -23.67 -17.41 9.63
CA PHE A 103 -24.48 -16.30 10.10
C PHE A 103 -25.98 -16.51 9.79
N GLN A 104 -26.79 -16.13 10.77
CA GLN A 104 -28.25 -16.17 10.74
C GLN A 104 -28.85 -14.76 10.78
N SER A 105 -28.10 -13.77 11.30
CA SER A 105 -28.57 -12.41 11.50
C SER A 105 -27.43 -11.40 11.47
N LEU A 106 -27.81 -10.11 11.47
CA LEU A 106 -26.86 -9.02 11.59
C LEU A 106 -26.12 -9.01 12.95
N GLN A 107 -26.74 -9.54 14.00
CA GLN A 107 -26.13 -9.64 15.33
C GLN A 107 -24.87 -10.52 15.30
N ASP A 108 -24.86 -11.58 14.47
CA ASP A 108 -23.70 -12.48 14.34
C ASP A 108 -22.49 -11.74 13.76
N LEU A 109 -22.72 -10.88 12.76
CA LEU A 109 -21.70 -10.03 12.17
C LEU A 109 -21.16 -9.01 13.18
N GLU A 110 -22.04 -8.35 13.93
CA GLU A 110 -21.64 -7.37 14.95
C GLU A 110 -20.76 -8.01 16.03
N GLN A 111 -21.17 -9.19 16.54
CA GLN A 111 -20.39 -9.95 17.52
C GLN A 111 -19.04 -10.41 16.96
N TRP A 112 -19.01 -10.86 15.70
CA TRP A 112 -17.76 -11.24 15.06
C TRP A 112 -16.80 -10.05 14.96
N LEU A 113 -17.28 -8.88 14.53
CA LEU A 113 -16.48 -7.66 14.42
C LEU A 113 -15.98 -7.16 15.79
N GLU A 114 -16.78 -7.30 16.85
CA GLU A 114 -16.36 -6.99 18.22
C GLU A 114 -15.23 -7.91 18.70
N ASN A 115 -15.35 -9.22 18.47
CA ASN A 115 -14.33 -10.19 18.85
C ASN A 115 -13.00 -9.98 18.10
N CYS A 116 -13.06 -9.60 16.82
CA CYS A 116 -11.87 -9.25 16.04
C CYS A 116 -11.16 -7.99 16.54
N ARG A 117 -11.87 -7.04 17.16
CA ARG A 117 -11.25 -5.84 17.76
C ARG A 117 -10.65 -6.08 19.13
N ALA A 118 -11.10 -7.12 19.82
CA ALA A 118 -10.65 -7.49 21.16
C ALA A 118 -9.42 -8.42 21.17
N SER A 119 -9.04 -8.95 20.00
CA SER A 119 -7.91 -9.85 19.78
C SER A 119 -6.69 -9.10 19.26
#